data_AF-A0A969Q0K1-F1
#
_entry.id   AF-A0A969Q0K1-F1
#
_cell.length_a   1.000
_cell.length_b   1.000
_cell.length_c   1.000
_cell.angle_alpha   90.00
_cell.angle_beta   90.00
_cell.angle_gamma   90.00
#
_symmetry.space_group_name_H-M   'P 1'
#
loop_
_entity.id
_entity.type
_entity.pdbx_description
1 polymer ?
#
loop_
_entity_poly.entity_id
_entity_poly.type
_entity_poly.pdbx_seq_one_letter_code
_entity_poly.pdbx_strand_id
1 'polypeptide(L)'
;PVNIGMAMFKVAIFLAILTPVADPARLSVSDQVARLNNGKVSVADFDWWLLKDDTGRYGQRALEALVKSNKPEIATKAQAALDDKIGERPYQGMTTEPDKVATRADLEKIPLVFPAGAKLPESFIATNFTSPNLGFLVPDCLREAEIEAERACKAALIDLNQDEVPEILIRSQGSLSIFTQVRGVWMGASSFVFIGEQENDFDAGKLSAATPQWQDLMVGEERVQVPNFPNPDVRITLPPASAVASPQPTNAVTSPSK
;
A
#
# COMPACT_ATOMS: atom_id res chain seq x y z
N PRO A 1 17.47 -27.80 29.25
CA PRO A 1 17.02 -29.14 28.75
C PRO A 1 16.02 -28.99 27.59
N VAL A 2 16.30 -29.62 26.44
CA VAL A 2 15.36 -29.66 25.30
C VAL A 2 14.28 -30.70 25.58
N ASN A 3 13.01 -30.33 25.48
CA ASN A 3 11.89 -31.26 25.68
C ASN A 3 11.62 -32.06 24.39
N ILE A 4 12.30 -33.20 24.26
CA ILE A 4 12.22 -34.09 23.10
C ILE A 4 10.79 -34.61 22.88
N GLY A 5 10.03 -34.85 23.96
CA GLY A 5 8.63 -35.28 23.87
C GLY A 5 7.74 -34.24 23.19
N MET A 6 7.90 -32.97 23.55
CA MET A 6 7.17 -31.87 22.90
C MET A 6 7.58 -31.71 21.42
N ALA A 7 8.86 -31.91 21.09
CA ALA A 7 9.32 -31.84 19.70
C ALA A 7 8.69 -32.93 18.83
N MET A 8 8.66 -34.18 19.30
CA MET A 8 8.03 -35.30 18.59
C MET A 8 6.53 -35.11 18.41
N PHE A 9 5.84 -34.57 19.43
CA PHE A 9 4.42 -34.24 19.34
C PHE A 9 4.13 -33.18 18.25
N LYS A 10 4.96 -32.12 18.16
CA LYS A 10 4.82 -31.11 17.10
C LYS A 10 5.02 -31.70 15.70
N VAL A 11 6.02 -32.58 15.53
CA VAL A 11 6.26 -33.27 14.25
C VAL A 11 5.05 -34.11 13.86
N ALA A 12 4.46 -34.86 14.80
CA ALA A 12 3.26 -35.63 14.54
C ALA A 12 2.07 -34.76 14.09
N ILE A 13 1.87 -33.58 14.72
CA ILE A 13 0.83 -32.63 14.30
C ILE A 13 1.09 -32.09 12.90
N PHE A 14 2.32 -31.68 12.59
CA PHE A 14 2.64 -31.16 11.26
C PHE A 14 2.43 -32.22 10.18
N LEU A 15 2.86 -33.46 10.42
CA LEU A 15 2.59 -34.56 9.50
C LEU A 15 1.09 -34.81 9.34
N ALA A 16 0.30 -34.72 10.41
CA ALA A 16 -1.15 -34.86 10.33
C ALA A 16 -1.78 -33.77 9.45
N ILE A 17 -1.41 -32.50 9.63
CA ILE A 17 -1.90 -31.34 8.87
C ILE A 17 -1.54 -31.43 7.37
N LEU A 18 -0.44 -32.10 7.03
CA LEU A 18 -0.03 -32.35 5.65
C LEU A 18 -0.80 -33.51 4.99
N THR A 19 -1.64 -34.22 5.74
CA THR A 19 -2.55 -35.22 5.16
C THR A 19 -3.88 -34.57 4.77
N PRO A 20 -4.57 -35.07 3.73
CA PRO A 20 -5.91 -34.60 3.37
C PRO A 20 -6.95 -34.72 4.50
N VAL A 21 -6.69 -35.50 5.56
CA VAL A 21 -7.64 -35.72 6.67
C VAL A 21 -7.67 -34.51 7.61
N ALA A 22 -6.51 -33.98 7.99
CA ALA A 22 -6.39 -32.83 8.89
C ALA A 22 -5.95 -31.54 8.18
N ASP A 23 -6.07 -31.51 6.84
CA ASP A 23 -5.83 -30.34 6.02
C ASP A 23 -6.76 -29.18 6.45
N PRO A 24 -6.20 -28.06 6.94
CA PRO A 24 -6.98 -26.95 7.48
C PRO A 24 -7.85 -26.29 6.41
N ALA A 25 -7.44 -26.27 5.13
CA ALA A 25 -8.25 -25.72 4.06
C ALA A 25 -9.52 -26.56 3.85
N ARG A 26 -9.39 -27.89 3.86
CA ARG A 26 -10.54 -28.80 3.76
C ARG A 26 -11.51 -28.62 4.93
N LEU A 27 -10.99 -28.55 6.16
CA LEU A 27 -11.81 -28.38 7.36
C LEU A 27 -12.53 -27.02 7.33
N SER A 28 -11.83 -25.96 6.94
CA SER A 28 -12.39 -24.60 6.82
C SER A 28 -13.54 -24.54 5.81
N VAL A 29 -13.35 -25.08 4.60
CA VAL A 29 -14.41 -25.14 3.57
C VAL A 29 -15.61 -25.94 4.07
N SER A 30 -15.38 -27.08 4.71
CA SER A 30 -16.46 -27.96 5.18
C SER A 30 -17.31 -27.28 6.25
N ASP A 31 -16.69 -26.59 7.23
CA ASP A 31 -17.41 -25.85 8.27
C ASP A 31 -18.23 -24.70 7.68
N GLN A 32 -17.63 -23.91 6.79
CA GLN A 32 -18.29 -22.74 6.21
C GLN A 32 -19.47 -23.12 5.33
N VAL A 33 -19.31 -24.14 4.48
CA VAL A 33 -20.41 -24.68 3.67
C VAL A 33 -21.52 -25.24 4.55
N ALA A 34 -21.18 -25.93 5.65
CA ALA A 34 -22.18 -26.42 6.60
C ALA A 34 -22.93 -25.27 7.28
N ARG A 35 -22.24 -24.20 7.67
CA ARG A 35 -22.86 -23.00 8.26
C ARG A 35 -23.79 -22.30 7.26
N LEU A 36 -23.39 -22.16 6.00
CA LEU A 36 -24.22 -21.60 4.94
C LEU A 36 -25.48 -22.46 4.69
N ASN A 37 -25.30 -23.78 4.54
CA ASN A 37 -26.41 -24.70 4.28
C ASN A 37 -27.40 -24.75 5.45
N ASN A 38 -26.90 -24.65 6.67
CA ASN A 38 -27.74 -24.63 7.88
C ASN A 38 -28.29 -23.23 8.21
N GLY A 39 -28.01 -22.21 7.39
CA GLY A 39 -28.50 -20.85 7.61
C GLY A 39 -27.87 -20.12 8.81
N LYS A 40 -26.76 -20.64 9.35
CA LYS A 40 -25.98 -19.96 10.40
C LYS A 40 -25.24 -18.73 9.87
N VAL A 41 -25.03 -18.66 8.55
CA VAL A 41 -24.49 -17.51 7.82
C VAL A 41 -25.41 -17.27 6.62
N SER A 42 -25.77 -16.01 6.37
CA SER A 42 -26.61 -15.64 5.24
C SER A 42 -25.83 -15.78 3.93
N VAL A 43 -26.54 -15.81 2.79
CA VAL A 43 -25.89 -15.83 1.46
C VAL A 43 -25.07 -14.56 1.21
N ALA A 44 -25.50 -13.43 1.77
CA ALA A 44 -24.84 -12.14 1.63
C ALA A 44 -23.56 -12.03 2.48
N ASP A 45 -23.57 -12.62 3.68
CA ASP A 45 -22.44 -12.55 4.62
C ASP A 45 -21.43 -13.69 4.43
N PHE A 46 -21.68 -14.60 3.49
CA PHE A 46 -20.81 -15.73 3.22
C PHE A 46 -19.54 -15.29 2.45
N ASP A 47 -18.36 -15.75 2.89
CA ASP A 47 -17.09 -15.45 2.23
C ASP A 47 -16.91 -16.34 0.97
N TRP A 48 -17.47 -15.87 -0.14
CA TRP A 48 -17.36 -16.53 -1.44
C TRP A 48 -15.93 -16.52 -1.98
N TRP A 49 -15.12 -15.51 -1.64
CA TRP A 49 -13.74 -15.37 -2.09
C TRP A 49 -12.83 -16.41 -1.45
N LEU A 50 -13.05 -16.78 -0.18
CA LEU A 50 -12.29 -17.86 0.43
C LEU A 50 -12.39 -19.18 -0.35
N LEU A 51 -13.60 -19.55 -0.80
CA LEU A 51 -13.81 -20.77 -1.59
C LEU A 51 -13.18 -20.65 -2.98
N LYS A 52 -13.19 -19.45 -3.56
CA LYS A 52 -12.67 -19.19 -4.91
C LYS A 52 -11.14 -19.12 -4.94
N ASP A 53 -10.54 -18.40 -4.00
CA ASP A 53 -9.15 -17.92 -4.09
C ASP A 53 -8.21 -18.58 -3.07
N ASP A 54 -8.69 -18.89 -1.85
CA ASP A 54 -7.79 -19.23 -0.73
C ASP A 54 -7.68 -20.74 -0.41
N THR A 55 -8.64 -21.55 -0.88
CA THR A 55 -8.78 -22.96 -0.47
C THR A 55 -8.55 -23.97 -1.59
N GLY A 56 -8.06 -23.47 -2.74
CA GLY A 56 -7.67 -24.26 -3.91
C GLY A 56 -8.75 -25.26 -4.32
N ARG A 57 -8.32 -26.51 -4.55
CA ARG A 57 -9.22 -27.58 -5.06
C ARG A 57 -10.43 -27.88 -4.16
N TYR A 58 -10.33 -27.64 -2.85
CA TYR A 58 -11.43 -27.95 -1.93
C TYR A 58 -12.55 -26.92 -2.08
N GLY A 59 -12.19 -25.64 -2.16
CA GLY A 59 -13.13 -24.56 -2.41
C GLY A 59 -13.78 -24.67 -3.79
N GLN A 60 -13.00 -24.97 -4.83
CA GLN A 60 -13.52 -25.21 -6.18
C GLN A 60 -14.60 -26.32 -6.20
N ARG A 61 -14.30 -27.48 -5.61
CA ARG A 61 -15.28 -28.59 -5.51
C ARG A 61 -16.50 -28.23 -4.69
N ALA A 62 -16.34 -27.41 -3.65
CA ALA A 62 -17.46 -26.93 -2.86
C ALA A 62 -18.35 -25.98 -3.67
N LEU A 63 -17.79 -25.06 -4.46
CA LEU A 63 -18.55 -24.21 -5.37
C LEU A 63 -19.32 -25.05 -6.41
N GLU A 64 -18.68 -26.03 -7.04
CA GLU A 64 -19.33 -26.96 -7.97
C GLU A 64 -20.50 -27.74 -7.34
N ALA A 65 -20.39 -28.08 -6.05
CA ALA A 65 -21.48 -28.70 -5.30
C ALA A 65 -22.58 -27.69 -4.95
N LEU A 66 -22.24 -26.46 -4.57
CA LEU A 66 -23.18 -25.40 -4.21
C LEU A 66 -24.00 -24.90 -5.40
N VAL A 67 -23.47 -24.95 -6.62
CA VAL A 67 -24.24 -24.69 -7.86
C VAL A 67 -25.45 -25.62 -7.99
N LYS A 68 -25.37 -26.83 -7.41
CA LYS A 68 -26.45 -27.83 -7.41
C LYS A 68 -27.37 -27.72 -6.18
N SER A 69 -27.24 -26.66 -5.39
CA SER A 69 -28.05 -26.45 -4.19
C SER A 69 -29.53 -26.24 -4.52
N ASN A 70 -30.41 -26.78 -3.67
CA ASN A 70 -31.86 -26.54 -3.76
C ASN A 70 -32.25 -25.12 -3.32
N LYS A 71 -31.30 -24.29 -2.86
CA LYS A 71 -31.52 -22.88 -2.53
C LYS A 71 -31.03 -22.00 -3.69
N PRO A 72 -31.93 -21.35 -4.46
CA PRO A 72 -31.57 -20.62 -5.68
C PRO A 72 -30.51 -19.53 -5.48
N GLU A 73 -30.56 -18.83 -4.35
CA GLU A 73 -29.59 -17.76 -4.04
C GLU A 73 -28.16 -18.31 -3.85
N ILE A 74 -28.02 -19.45 -3.17
CA ILE A 74 -26.73 -20.15 -3.02
C ILE A 74 -26.21 -20.60 -4.37
N ALA A 75 -27.06 -21.25 -5.18
CA ALA A 75 -26.67 -21.74 -6.50
C ALA A 75 -26.21 -20.60 -7.42
N THR A 76 -26.95 -19.48 -7.41
CA THR A 76 -26.64 -18.29 -8.22
C THR A 76 -25.31 -17.67 -7.81
N LYS A 77 -25.07 -17.47 -6.50
CA LYS A 77 -23.81 -16.91 -6.01
C LYS A 77 -22.62 -17.86 -6.21
N ALA A 78 -22.82 -19.16 -6.05
CA ALA A 78 -21.79 -20.16 -6.33
C ALA A 78 -21.38 -20.14 -7.82
N GLN A 79 -22.36 -20.04 -8.73
CA GLN A 79 -22.09 -19.92 -10.16
C GLN A 79 -21.35 -18.61 -10.47
N ALA A 80 -21.78 -17.49 -9.88
CA ALA A 80 -21.07 -16.23 -10.04
C ALA A 80 -19.61 -16.31 -9.56
N ALA A 81 -19.32 -17.03 -8.48
CA ALA A 81 -17.95 -17.20 -7.99
C ALA A 81 -17.08 -18.02 -8.97
N LEU A 82 -17.64 -19.10 -9.55
CA LEU A 82 -16.97 -19.89 -10.59
C LEU A 82 -16.74 -19.09 -11.87
N ASP A 83 -17.69 -18.23 -12.23
CA ASP A 83 -17.62 -17.37 -13.42
C ASP A 83 -16.76 -16.12 -13.24
N ASP A 84 -16.16 -15.92 -12.06
CA ASP A 84 -15.41 -14.70 -11.71
C ASP A 84 -16.24 -13.41 -11.72
N LYS A 85 -17.54 -13.52 -11.41
CA LYS A 85 -18.53 -12.42 -11.42
C LYS A 85 -18.90 -11.91 -10.03
N ILE A 86 -18.14 -12.27 -9.00
CA ILE A 86 -18.38 -11.80 -7.62
C ILE A 86 -17.68 -10.47 -7.30
N GLY A 87 -16.87 -9.94 -8.23
CA GLY A 87 -16.12 -8.71 -8.04
C GLY A 87 -14.87 -8.90 -7.19
N GLU A 88 -14.17 -7.80 -6.92
CA GLU A 88 -12.98 -7.78 -6.07
C GLU A 88 -13.35 -8.13 -4.61
N ARG A 89 -12.44 -8.85 -3.93
CA ARG A 89 -12.62 -9.17 -2.51
C ARG A 89 -12.58 -7.89 -1.68
N PRO A 90 -13.63 -7.58 -0.88
CA PRO A 90 -13.57 -6.48 0.06
C PRO A 90 -12.38 -6.69 1.00
N TYR A 91 -11.55 -5.66 1.20
CA TYR A 91 -10.39 -5.75 2.09
C TYR A 91 -10.85 -6.05 3.52
N GLN A 92 -10.63 -7.29 3.96
CA GLN A 92 -11.13 -7.83 5.23
C GLN A 92 -10.32 -7.26 6.40
N GLY A 93 -10.66 -6.02 6.74
CA GLY A 93 -10.03 -5.14 7.72
C GLY A 93 -10.81 -3.83 7.86
N MET A 94 -11.61 -3.47 6.86
CA MET A 94 -12.75 -2.57 7.01
C MET A 94 -14.00 -3.42 7.17
N THR A 95 -14.35 -3.78 8.41
CA THR A 95 -15.77 -3.94 8.68
C THR A 95 -16.39 -2.59 8.37
N THR A 96 -17.09 -2.48 7.25
CA THR A 96 -18.07 -1.42 7.08
C THR A 96 -19.16 -1.71 8.10
N GLU A 97 -18.97 -1.21 9.34
CA GLU A 97 -20.12 -0.69 10.05
C GLU A 97 -20.85 0.20 9.02
N PRO A 98 -22.16 -0.01 8.81
CA PRO A 98 -22.90 0.75 7.80
C PRO A 98 -22.65 2.23 8.07
N ASP A 99 -21.96 2.87 7.11
CA ASP A 99 -21.54 4.27 7.07
C ASP A 99 -21.78 5.02 8.39
N LYS A 100 -20.80 4.95 9.32
CA LYS A 100 -20.46 6.22 9.97
C LYS A 100 -20.09 7.11 8.80
N VAL A 101 -20.99 8.01 8.41
CA VAL A 101 -20.68 9.09 7.49
C VAL A 101 -19.44 9.71 8.10
N ALA A 102 -18.26 9.36 7.56
CA ALA A 102 -17.01 9.88 8.06
C ALA A 102 -17.18 11.39 7.96
N THR A 103 -17.29 12.04 9.11
CA THR A 103 -17.29 13.48 9.16
C THR A 103 -16.02 13.88 8.42
N ARG A 104 -16.19 14.70 7.37
CA ARG A 104 -15.06 15.08 6.53
C ARG A 104 -14.11 15.94 7.35
N ALA A 105 -12.82 15.79 7.11
CA ALA A 105 -11.82 16.66 7.69
C ALA A 105 -12.19 18.13 7.41
N ASP A 106 -12.17 18.94 8.46
CA ASP A 106 -12.31 20.39 8.33
C ASP A 106 -10.95 20.97 7.96
N LEU A 107 -10.72 21.10 6.64
CA LEU A 107 -9.41 21.50 6.10
C LEU A 107 -9.00 22.91 6.55
N GLU A 108 -9.96 23.77 6.92
CA GLU A 108 -9.67 25.10 7.46
C GLU A 108 -8.98 25.05 8.83
N LYS A 109 -9.14 23.94 9.55
CA LYS A 109 -8.50 23.72 10.86
C LYS A 109 -7.09 23.15 10.76
N ILE A 110 -6.61 22.81 9.55
CA ILE A 110 -5.26 22.27 9.39
C ILE A 110 -4.25 23.39 9.68
N PRO A 111 -3.41 23.25 10.72
CA PRO A 111 -2.40 24.23 11.05
C PRO A 111 -1.36 24.32 9.94
N LEU A 112 -1.11 25.53 9.45
CA LEU A 112 -0.02 25.83 8.54
C LEU A 112 1.24 26.18 9.34
N VAL A 113 2.30 25.37 9.21
CA VAL A 113 3.55 25.53 9.97
C VAL A 113 4.57 26.40 9.23
N PHE A 114 4.41 26.56 7.91
CA PHE A 114 5.30 27.39 7.09
C PHE A 114 4.59 27.91 5.83
N PRO A 115 4.78 29.19 5.44
CA PRO A 115 5.33 30.25 6.28
C PRO A 115 4.38 30.60 7.43
N ALA A 116 4.91 31.18 8.51
CA ALA A 116 4.12 31.51 9.70
C ALA A 116 2.94 32.44 9.35
N GLY A 117 1.73 32.08 9.78
CA GLY A 117 0.51 32.88 9.59
C GLY A 117 -0.16 32.75 8.22
N ALA A 118 0.41 31.97 7.30
CA ALA A 118 -0.27 31.66 6.04
C ALA A 118 -1.45 30.69 6.24
N LYS A 119 -2.31 30.63 5.22
CA LYS A 119 -3.49 29.76 5.19
C LYS A 119 -3.47 28.89 3.95
N LEU A 120 -4.14 27.74 4.03
CA LEU A 120 -4.35 26.90 2.85
C LEU A 120 -5.16 27.67 1.79
N PRO A 121 -4.84 27.52 0.50
CA PRO A 121 -5.62 28.10 -0.58
C PRO A 121 -7.08 27.62 -0.56
N GLU A 122 -8.03 28.53 -0.83
CA GLU A 122 -9.46 28.19 -0.90
C GLU A 122 -9.75 27.08 -1.93
N SER A 123 -9.01 27.08 -3.05
CA SER A 123 -9.12 26.05 -4.08
C SER A 123 -8.71 24.66 -3.58
N PHE A 124 -7.78 24.57 -2.63
CA PHE A 124 -7.38 23.31 -2.02
C PHE A 124 -8.46 22.84 -1.04
N ILE A 125 -8.99 23.75 -0.22
CA ILE A 125 -10.07 23.47 0.73
C ILE A 125 -11.33 22.97 -0.01
N ALA A 126 -11.62 23.52 -1.18
CA ALA A 126 -12.75 23.11 -2.02
C ALA A 126 -12.55 21.73 -2.70
N THR A 127 -11.36 21.12 -2.62
CA THR A 127 -11.07 19.84 -3.28
C THR A 127 -11.70 18.68 -2.52
N ASN A 128 -12.38 17.79 -3.24
CA ASN A 128 -12.97 16.59 -2.65
C ASN A 128 -11.97 15.43 -2.60
N PHE A 129 -11.27 15.32 -1.48
CA PHE A 129 -10.27 14.28 -1.21
C PHE A 129 -10.85 12.89 -0.89
N THR A 130 -12.17 12.73 -0.81
CA THR A 130 -12.81 11.44 -0.51
C THR A 130 -13.18 10.64 -1.77
N SER A 131 -12.77 11.11 -2.96
CA SER A 131 -13.03 10.40 -4.21
C SER A 131 -12.21 9.10 -4.29
N PRO A 132 -12.82 7.95 -4.65
CA PRO A 132 -12.12 6.67 -4.77
C PRO A 132 -10.89 6.72 -5.69
N ASN A 133 -10.94 7.60 -6.71
CA ASN A 133 -9.88 7.76 -7.70
C ASN A 133 -8.62 8.47 -7.16
N LEU A 134 -8.68 9.05 -5.96
CA LEU A 134 -7.55 9.73 -5.29
C LEU A 134 -6.94 8.87 -4.16
N GLY A 135 -7.53 7.70 -3.87
CA GLY A 135 -7.54 7.06 -2.55
C GLY A 135 -6.21 6.60 -1.95
N PHE A 136 -5.13 6.49 -2.74
CA PHE A 136 -3.80 6.11 -2.23
C PHE A 136 -2.83 7.29 -2.09
N LEU A 137 -3.05 8.40 -2.79
CA LEU A 137 -2.13 9.56 -2.77
C LEU A 137 -2.51 10.59 -1.69
N VAL A 138 -3.63 10.37 -1.00
CA VAL A 138 -4.23 11.31 -0.05
C VAL A 138 -4.16 10.71 1.35
N PRO A 139 -3.49 11.37 2.32
CA PRO A 139 -3.42 10.87 3.68
C PRO A 139 -4.79 10.92 4.37
N ASP A 140 -5.01 9.99 5.31
CA ASP A 140 -6.28 9.85 6.03
C ASP A 140 -6.72 11.15 6.72
N CYS A 141 -5.77 11.97 7.19
CA CYS A 141 -6.08 13.24 7.87
C CYS A 141 -6.71 14.33 6.97
N LEU A 142 -6.74 14.13 5.64
CA LEU A 142 -7.52 14.96 4.72
C LEU A 142 -8.93 14.40 4.44
N ARG A 143 -9.19 13.16 4.84
CA ARG A 143 -10.43 12.43 4.55
C ARG A 143 -11.32 12.30 5.77
N GLU A 144 -10.73 12.10 6.94
CA GLU A 144 -11.41 11.75 8.19
C GLU A 144 -11.31 12.91 9.19
N ALA A 145 -12.42 13.26 9.85
CA ALA A 145 -12.47 14.34 10.85
C ALA A 145 -11.89 13.96 12.20
N GLU A 146 -11.95 12.68 12.57
CA GLU A 146 -11.47 12.19 13.87
C GLU A 146 -10.16 11.43 13.65
N ILE A 147 -9.07 12.14 13.88
CA ILE A 147 -7.71 11.61 13.77
C ILE A 147 -7.00 11.91 15.08
N GLU A 148 -6.29 10.91 15.62
CA GLU A 148 -5.46 11.08 16.81
C GLU A 148 -4.50 12.27 16.65
N ALA A 149 -4.23 13.01 17.71
CA ALA A 149 -3.48 14.27 17.64
C ALA A 149 -2.11 14.14 16.94
N GLU A 150 -1.42 13.01 17.12
CA GLU A 150 -0.12 12.71 16.50
C GLU A 150 -0.23 12.49 14.98
N ARG A 151 -1.38 11.97 14.54
CA ARG A 151 -1.73 11.71 13.14
C ARG A 151 -2.39 12.93 12.46
N ALA A 152 -2.70 13.99 13.21
CA ALA A 152 -3.38 15.18 12.68
C ALA A 152 -2.53 15.89 11.62
N CYS A 153 -3.16 16.32 10.53
CA CYS A 153 -2.49 17.01 9.45
C CYS A 153 -1.78 18.28 9.94
N LYS A 154 -0.56 18.51 9.47
CA LYS A 154 0.10 19.82 9.45
C LYS A 154 0.47 20.14 8.02
N ALA A 155 0.31 21.40 7.63
CA ALA A 155 0.54 21.84 6.26
C ALA A 155 1.71 22.82 6.16
N ALA A 156 2.44 22.77 5.05
CA ALA A 156 3.40 23.80 4.67
C ALA A 156 3.20 24.20 3.22
N LEU A 157 3.44 25.47 2.92
CA LEU A 157 3.46 26.03 1.58
C LEU A 157 4.90 26.34 1.20
N ILE A 158 5.41 25.68 0.17
CA ILE A 158 6.77 25.90 -0.30
C ILE A 158 6.85 25.67 -1.80
N ASP A 159 7.45 26.61 -2.51
CA ASP A 159 7.72 26.49 -3.93
C ASP A 159 8.93 25.56 -4.12
N LEU A 160 8.67 24.31 -4.51
CA LEU A 160 9.68 23.28 -4.72
C LEU A 160 10.20 23.25 -6.16
N ASN A 161 9.43 23.80 -7.10
CA ASN A 161 9.71 23.71 -8.53
C ASN A 161 10.18 25.05 -9.16
N GLN A 162 10.14 26.14 -8.38
CA GLN A 162 10.49 27.51 -8.73
C GLN A 162 9.56 28.15 -9.79
N ASP A 163 8.27 27.85 -9.76
CA ASP A 163 7.25 28.42 -10.64
C ASP A 163 6.45 29.57 -10.01
N GLU A 164 6.85 30.03 -8.83
CA GLU A 164 6.17 31.06 -8.02
C GLU A 164 4.80 30.64 -7.45
N VAL A 165 4.38 29.39 -7.66
CA VAL A 165 3.18 28.78 -7.09
C VAL A 165 3.60 27.75 -6.05
N PRO A 166 3.37 28.00 -4.74
CA PRO A 166 3.83 27.06 -3.73
C PRO A 166 3.08 25.72 -3.82
N GLU A 167 3.84 24.61 -3.75
CA GLU A 167 3.29 23.31 -3.44
C GLU A 167 2.77 23.25 -2.01
N ILE A 168 1.76 22.40 -1.79
CA ILE A 168 1.20 22.12 -0.47
C ILE A 168 1.76 20.79 0.02
N LEU A 169 2.49 20.84 1.14
CA LEU A 169 3.03 19.66 1.81
C LEU A 169 2.13 19.33 2.99
N ILE A 170 1.58 18.12 3.01
CA ILE A 170 0.75 17.61 4.10
C ILE A 170 1.53 16.55 4.86
N ARG A 171 1.83 16.83 6.12
CA ARG A 171 2.45 15.87 7.04
C ARG A 171 1.40 15.01 7.71
N SER A 172 1.59 13.70 7.63
CA SER A 172 0.82 12.69 8.34
C SER A 172 1.73 11.50 8.69
N GLN A 173 1.85 11.16 9.97
CA GLN A 173 2.57 9.96 10.46
C GLN A 173 3.99 9.81 9.89
N GLY A 174 4.88 10.77 10.13
CA GLY A 174 6.27 10.71 9.67
C GLY A 174 6.46 10.74 8.16
N SER A 175 5.40 11.05 7.40
CA SER A 175 5.42 11.11 5.94
C SER A 175 4.84 12.41 5.42
N LEU A 176 5.30 12.85 4.25
CA LEU A 176 4.78 13.98 3.51
C LEU A 176 4.04 13.51 2.25
N SER A 177 2.88 14.11 2.01
CA SER A 177 2.19 14.11 0.72
C SER A 177 2.33 15.49 0.11
N ILE A 178 2.81 15.56 -1.14
CA ILE A 178 3.08 16.81 -1.84
C ILE A 178 2.01 17.01 -2.89
N PHE A 179 1.32 18.15 -2.86
CA PHE A 179 0.30 18.52 -3.80
C PHE A 179 0.76 19.70 -4.65
N THR A 180 0.55 19.59 -5.96
CA THR A 180 0.77 20.65 -6.93
C THR A 180 -0.52 20.91 -7.71
N GLN A 181 -0.60 22.07 -8.35
CA GLN A 181 -1.78 22.45 -9.12
C GLN A 181 -1.50 22.31 -10.62
N VAL A 182 -2.28 21.48 -11.31
CA VAL A 182 -2.18 21.32 -12.76
C VAL A 182 -3.52 21.70 -13.39
N ARG A 183 -3.51 22.73 -14.25
CA ARG A 183 -4.72 23.26 -14.92
C ARG A 183 -5.87 23.57 -13.95
N GLY A 184 -5.52 24.12 -12.78
CA GLY A 184 -6.50 24.49 -11.75
C GLY A 184 -6.91 23.37 -10.80
N VAL A 185 -6.47 22.13 -11.05
CA VAL A 185 -6.82 20.96 -10.22
C VAL A 185 -5.62 20.57 -9.35
N TRP A 186 -5.88 20.36 -8.05
CA TRP A 186 -4.87 19.83 -7.13
C TRP A 186 -4.65 18.34 -7.36
N MET A 187 -3.39 17.96 -7.58
CA MET A 187 -2.97 16.58 -7.76
C MET A 187 -1.79 16.27 -6.82
N GLY A 188 -1.70 15.02 -6.35
CA GLY A 188 -0.52 14.56 -5.64
C GLY A 188 0.68 14.49 -6.59
N ALA A 189 1.66 15.36 -6.40
CA ALA A 189 2.95 15.33 -7.12
C ALA A 189 3.83 14.18 -6.64
N SER A 190 3.75 13.87 -5.34
CA SER A 190 4.43 12.73 -4.72
C SER A 190 3.67 12.35 -3.45
N SER A 191 3.67 11.05 -3.13
CA SER A 191 3.05 10.52 -1.92
C SER A 191 4.10 9.80 -1.07
N PHE A 192 4.00 9.99 0.25
CA PHE A 192 4.76 9.25 1.27
C PHE A 192 6.27 9.48 1.22
N VAL A 193 6.71 10.73 1.12
CA VAL A 193 8.12 11.06 1.41
C VAL A 193 8.35 10.87 2.90
N PHE A 194 9.10 9.84 3.29
CA PHE A 194 9.41 9.57 4.69
C PHE A 194 10.38 10.62 5.22
N ILE A 195 9.97 11.32 6.28
CA ILE A 195 10.77 12.34 6.96
C ILE A 195 11.19 11.93 8.37
N GLY A 196 10.84 10.73 8.83
CA GLY A 196 11.35 10.11 10.07
C GLY A 196 11.60 11.09 11.23
N GLU A 197 12.87 11.25 11.60
CA GLU A 197 13.29 12.09 12.74
C GLU A 197 13.14 13.61 12.49
N GLN A 198 13.02 14.04 11.23
CA GLN A 198 12.87 15.45 10.85
C GLN A 198 11.45 15.98 11.03
N GLU A 199 10.52 15.15 11.52
CA GLU A 199 9.13 15.53 11.79
C GLU A 199 9.00 16.73 12.73
N ASN A 200 9.83 16.78 13.78
CA ASN A 200 9.85 17.90 14.72
C ASN A 200 10.29 19.23 14.07
N ASP A 201 11.22 19.15 13.11
CA ASP A 201 11.68 20.33 12.40
C ASP A 201 10.64 20.81 11.38
N PHE A 202 9.91 19.88 10.73
CA PHE A 202 8.74 20.22 9.92
C PHE A 202 7.69 20.94 10.77
N ASP A 203 7.34 20.37 11.92
CA ASP A 203 6.34 20.91 12.83
C ASP A 203 6.71 22.28 13.41
N ALA A 204 8.02 22.53 13.58
CA ALA A 204 8.56 23.82 13.98
C ALA A 204 8.66 24.83 12.83
N GLY A 205 8.26 24.47 11.61
CA GLY A 205 8.34 25.32 10.42
C GLY A 205 9.78 25.57 9.93
N LYS A 206 10.75 24.74 10.33
CA LYS A 206 12.15 24.84 9.88
C LYS A 206 12.31 24.19 8.52
N LEU A 207 11.74 24.83 7.52
CA LEU A 207 11.64 24.30 6.16
C LEU A 207 12.29 25.27 5.17
N SER A 208 12.95 24.70 4.16
CA SER A 208 13.55 25.44 3.05
C SER A 208 13.66 24.55 1.83
N ALA A 209 13.42 25.11 0.64
CA ALA A 209 13.67 24.42 -0.60
C ALA A 209 15.18 24.34 -0.85
N ALA A 210 15.64 23.22 -1.39
CA ALA A 210 17.02 23.02 -1.78
C ALA A 210 17.08 22.71 -3.28
N THR A 211 18.13 23.17 -3.95
CA THR A 211 18.38 22.79 -5.34
C THR A 211 18.67 21.29 -5.41
N PRO A 212 18.13 20.56 -6.41
CA PRO A 212 18.47 19.15 -6.62
C PRO A 212 19.99 18.94 -6.67
N GLN A 213 20.47 17.87 -6.02
CA GLN A 213 21.89 17.51 -6.06
C GLN A 213 22.34 17.17 -7.49
N TRP A 214 21.47 16.50 -8.23
CA TRP A 214 21.64 16.19 -9.65
C TRP A 214 20.71 17.10 -10.46
N GLN A 215 21.26 17.72 -11.50
CA GLN A 215 20.45 18.46 -12.46
C GLN A 215 19.80 17.48 -13.44
N ASP A 216 18.63 17.84 -13.95
CA ASP A 216 17.99 17.13 -15.05
C ASP A 216 18.81 17.28 -16.34
N LEU A 217 18.69 16.30 -17.22
CA LEU A 217 19.38 16.31 -18.51
C LEU A 217 18.48 16.93 -19.58
N MET A 218 19.01 17.85 -20.38
CA MET A 218 18.38 18.24 -21.64
C MET A 218 18.88 17.32 -22.76
N VAL A 219 17.95 16.61 -23.43
CA VAL A 219 18.22 15.82 -24.62
C VAL A 219 17.52 16.51 -25.80
N GLY A 220 18.27 17.35 -26.52
CA GLY A 220 17.66 18.29 -27.45
C GLY A 220 16.83 19.34 -26.70
N GLU A 221 15.54 19.46 -27.05
CA GLU A 221 14.58 20.34 -26.36
C GLU A 221 13.78 19.61 -25.26
N GLU A 222 13.99 18.30 -25.11
CA GLU A 222 13.29 17.49 -24.11
C GLU A 222 14.05 17.47 -22.79
N ARG A 223 13.35 17.77 -21.69
CA ARG A 223 13.88 17.65 -20.32
C ARG A 223 13.67 16.23 -19.81
N VAL A 224 14.75 15.51 -19.58
CA VAL A 224 14.78 14.18 -19.00
C VAL A 224 15.08 14.29 -17.50
N GLN A 225 14.12 13.90 -16.67
CA GLN A 225 14.29 13.91 -15.22
C GLN A 225 15.37 12.93 -14.79
N VAL A 226 16.33 13.40 -14.01
CA VAL A 226 17.32 12.54 -13.37
C VAL A 226 16.80 12.23 -11.96
N PRO A 227 16.43 10.97 -11.65
CA PRO A 227 15.90 10.64 -10.34
C PRO A 227 16.95 10.95 -9.27
N ASN A 228 16.51 11.59 -8.19
CA ASN A 228 17.36 11.79 -7.02
C ASN A 228 17.66 10.43 -6.39
N PHE A 229 18.92 10.03 -6.45
CA PHE A 229 19.41 8.89 -5.66
C PHE A 229 19.60 9.33 -4.20
N PRO A 230 19.34 8.43 -3.22
CA PRO A 230 19.65 8.75 -1.83
C PRO A 230 21.10 9.18 -1.71
N ASN A 231 21.35 10.21 -0.89
CA ASN A 231 22.68 10.76 -0.65
C ASN A 231 23.64 9.61 -0.28
N PRO A 232 24.79 9.44 -0.96
CA PRO A 232 25.77 8.39 -0.63
C PRO A 232 26.34 8.51 0.79
N ASP A 233 26.17 9.65 1.46
CA ASP A 233 26.51 9.83 2.88
C ASP A 233 25.51 9.17 3.85
N VAL A 234 24.36 8.69 3.35
CA VAL A 234 23.65 7.60 4.02
C VAL A 234 24.58 6.42 3.92
N ARG A 235 25.28 6.12 5.02
CA ARG A 235 26.15 4.95 5.14
C ARG A 235 25.32 3.68 4.97
N ILE A 236 25.00 3.34 3.73
CA ILE A 236 24.84 1.97 3.33
C ILE A 236 26.24 1.42 3.56
N THR A 237 26.41 0.62 4.62
CA THR A 237 27.57 -0.25 4.77
C THR A 237 27.58 -1.16 3.55
N LEU A 238 28.16 -0.67 2.46
CA LEU A 238 28.51 -1.52 1.34
C LEU A 238 29.41 -2.58 1.94
N PRO A 239 29.10 -3.88 1.80
CA PRO A 239 30.05 -4.91 2.18
C PRO A 239 31.37 -4.56 1.51
N PRO A 240 32.51 -4.73 2.20
CA PRO A 240 33.80 -4.47 1.59
C PRO A 240 33.82 -5.18 0.24
N ALA A 241 34.30 -4.50 -0.80
CA ALA A 241 34.48 -5.09 -2.10
C ALA A 241 35.37 -6.33 -1.93
N SER A 242 34.75 -7.50 -1.74
CA SER A 242 35.45 -8.77 -1.83
C SER A 242 36.05 -8.75 -3.22
N ALA A 243 37.37 -8.69 -3.25
CA ALA A 243 38.18 -8.53 -4.44
C ALA A 243 37.61 -9.37 -5.58
N VAL A 244 36.86 -8.72 -6.48
CA VAL A 244 36.55 -9.30 -7.77
C VAL A 244 37.90 -9.34 -8.46
N ALA A 245 38.54 -10.50 -8.38
CA ALA A 245 39.77 -10.77 -9.11
C ALA A 245 39.50 -10.39 -10.56
N SER A 246 40.18 -9.35 -11.02
CA SER A 246 40.13 -8.97 -12.43
C SER A 246 40.63 -10.16 -13.25
N PRO A 247 39.90 -10.63 -14.26
CA PRO A 247 40.43 -11.65 -15.15
C PRO A 247 41.64 -11.05 -15.87
N GLN A 248 42.83 -11.63 -15.66
CA GLN A 248 44.03 -11.24 -16.41
C GLN A 248 43.78 -11.45 -17.91
N PRO A 249 44.22 -10.52 -18.78
CA PRO A 249 44.12 -10.72 -20.21
C PRO A 249 45.03 -11.88 -20.64
N THR A 250 44.43 -12.87 -21.29
CA THR A 250 45.12 -13.98 -21.94
C THR A 250 45.92 -13.44 -23.11
N ASN A 251 47.25 -13.53 -23.03
CA ASN A 251 48.13 -13.18 -24.14
C ASN A 251 47.87 -14.10 -25.33
N ALA A 252 47.56 -13.49 -26.47
CA ALA A 252 47.36 -14.15 -27.74
C ALA A 252 48.67 -14.81 -28.24
N VAL A 253 48.52 -16.05 -28.68
CA VAL A 253 49.53 -16.87 -29.35
C VAL A 253 49.85 -16.23 -30.72
N THR A 254 51.11 -15.87 -30.93
CA THR A 254 51.66 -15.55 -32.24
C THR A 254 51.82 -16.83 -33.06
N SER A 255 51.29 -16.82 -34.30
CA SER A 255 51.53 -17.85 -35.32
C SER A 255 52.61 -17.37 -36.30
N PRO A 256 53.36 -18.28 -36.96
CA PRO A 256 54.68 -17.99 -37.52
C PRO A 256 54.63 -17.50 -38.97
N SER A 257 55.70 -16.82 -39.41
CA SER A 257 56.00 -16.66 -40.83
C SER A 257 57.50 -16.81 -41.10
N LYS A 258 57.79 -17.76 -41.99
CA LYS A 258 59.06 -18.19 -42.62
C LYS A 258 60.03 -19.04 -41.79
#